data_AF-A0A9P8LFJ6-F1
#
_entry.id   AF-A0A9P8LFJ6-F1
#
_cell.length_a   1.000
_cell.length_b   1.000
_cell.length_c   1.000
_cell.angle_alpha   90.00
_cell.angle_beta   90.00
_cell.angle_gamma   90.00
#
_symmetry.space_group_name_H-M   'P 1'
#
loop_
_entity.id
_entity.type
_entity.pdbx_description
1 polymer ?
#
loop_
_entity_poly.entity_id
_entity_poly.type
_entity_poly.pdbx_seq_one_letter_code
_entity_poly.pdbx_strand_id
1 'polypeptide(L)'
;MASSPSSTASLQARYRSPNVEKLFDTEPEGSKDKSRELLSTADKVAYLAALRSSVAKLQGEVNAFLTRRMDEGKAAAAAGVAGGGKRTVGVGVDDEREEENYGEEVVDEEA
;
A
#
# COMPACT_ATOMS: atom_id res chain seq x y z
N MET A 1 33.11 10.95 -27.19
CA MET A 1 31.66 10.75 -27.38
C MET A 1 31.07 10.51 -26.00
N ALA A 2 30.49 11.53 -25.36
CA ALA A 2 29.87 11.38 -24.06
C ALA A 2 28.41 10.95 -24.28
N SER A 3 28.08 9.72 -23.91
CA SER A 3 26.70 9.22 -23.88
C SER A 3 25.97 9.98 -22.77
N SER A 4 25.03 10.85 -23.13
CA SER A 4 24.16 11.51 -22.16
C SER A 4 23.32 10.46 -21.41
N PRO A 5 23.09 10.62 -20.09
CA PRO A 5 22.20 9.71 -19.39
C PRO A 5 20.77 9.90 -19.90
N SER A 6 20.16 8.83 -20.41
CA SER A 6 18.72 8.78 -20.65
C SER A 6 18.01 8.81 -19.29
N SER A 7 17.28 9.89 -19.02
CA SER A 7 16.47 10.00 -17.81
C SER A 7 15.10 9.37 -18.09
N THR A 8 14.97 8.08 -17.79
CA THR A 8 13.68 7.37 -17.80
C THR A 8 12.83 7.82 -16.61
N ALA A 9 11.53 8.06 -16.82
CA ALA A 9 10.61 8.42 -15.75
C ALA A 9 10.07 7.13 -15.10
N SER A 10 10.35 6.92 -13.83
CA SER A 10 9.80 5.80 -13.05
C SER A 10 8.74 6.26 -12.06
N LEU A 11 7.79 5.38 -11.76
CA LEU A 11 6.77 5.56 -10.73
C LEU A 11 7.16 4.71 -9.53
N GLN A 12 7.43 5.35 -8.39
CA GLN A 12 7.92 4.68 -7.20
C GLN A 12 6.99 4.90 -6.00
N ALA A 13 6.77 3.83 -5.24
CA ALA A 13 6.16 3.90 -3.92
C ALA A 13 7.05 3.17 -2.92
N ARG A 14 7.27 3.75 -1.74
CA ARG A 14 8.10 3.15 -0.70
C ARG A 14 7.28 2.97 0.57
N TYR A 15 7.17 1.73 1.00
CA TYR A 15 6.64 1.38 2.30
C TYR A 15 7.80 1.16 3.28
N ARG A 16 7.71 1.76 4.46
CA ARG A 16 8.69 1.59 5.54
C ARG A 16 7.98 1.41 6.87
N SER A 17 8.33 0.33 7.54
CA SER A 17 7.93 -0.02 8.90
C SER A 17 9.18 -0.35 9.71
N PRO A 18 9.10 -0.45 11.05
CA PRO A 18 10.29 -0.69 11.88
C PRO A 18 11.12 -1.91 11.47
N ASN A 19 10.46 -2.97 10.98
CA ASN A 19 11.12 -4.23 10.65
C ASN A 19 11.15 -4.52 9.15
N VAL A 20 10.43 -3.76 8.32
CA VAL A 20 10.27 -4.05 6.89
C VAL A 20 10.25 -2.78 6.06
N GLU A 21 11.04 -2.81 4.99
CA GLU A 21 11.02 -1.86 3.90
C GLU A 21 10.64 -2.58 2.60
N LYS A 22 9.76 -1.97 1.80
CA LYS A 22 9.37 -2.46 0.48
C LYS A 22 9.35 -1.28 -0.49
N LEU A 23 10.12 -1.40 -1.55
CA LEU A 23 10.07 -0.50 -2.70
C LEU A 23 9.22 -1.15 -3.79
N PHE A 24 8.26 -0.39 -4.29
CA PHE A 24 7.52 -0.67 -5.51
C PHE A 24 8.05 0.29 -6.57
N ASP A 25 8.49 -0.25 -7.69
CA ASP A 25 9.00 0.51 -8.83
C ASP A 25 8.27 0.02 -10.08
N THR A 26 7.72 0.94 -10.84
CA THR A 26 7.01 0.66 -12.08
C THR A 26 7.42 1.70 -13.12
N GLU A 27 7.95 1.22 -14.24
CA GLU A 27 8.21 2.04 -15.41
C GLU A 27 6.96 2.07 -16.30
N PRO A 28 6.41 3.24 -16.64
CA PRO A 28 5.33 3.34 -17.61
C PRO A 28 5.77 2.96 -19.01
N GLU A 29 4.93 2.19 -19.71
CA GLU A 29 5.11 1.90 -21.13
C GLU A 29 5.21 3.20 -21.94
N GLY A 30 6.23 3.32 -22.78
CA GLY A 30 6.50 4.54 -23.56
C GLY A 30 7.40 5.58 -22.87
N SER A 31 7.97 5.28 -21.69
CA SER A 31 8.98 6.16 -21.07
C SER A 31 10.36 6.15 -21.77
N LYS A 32 10.54 5.32 -22.81
CA LYS A 32 11.81 5.18 -23.52
C LYS A 32 11.99 6.26 -24.60
N ASP A 33 13.02 7.08 -24.41
CA ASP A 33 13.85 7.73 -25.44
C ASP A 33 13.13 8.42 -26.62
N LYS A 34 12.00 9.10 -26.39
CA LYS A 34 11.56 10.17 -27.29
C LYS A 34 11.80 11.50 -26.62
N SER A 35 12.69 12.31 -27.21
CA SER A 35 12.89 13.71 -26.80
C SER A 35 11.52 14.37 -26.66
N ARG A 36 11.20 14.95 -25.49
CA ARG A 36 9.85 15.49 -25.20
C ARG A 36 9.37 16.51 -26.24
N GLU A 37 10.33 17.15 -26.93
CA GLU A 37 10.18 18.07 -28.06
C GLU A 37 9.61 17.42 -29.34
N LEU A 38 9.82 16.11 -29.55
CA LEU A 38 9.44 15.37 -30.76
C LEU A 38 8.17 14.51 -30.58
N LEU A 39 7.54 14.55 -29.40
CA LEU A 39 6.34 13.76 -29.13
C LEU A 39 5.12 14.42 -29.80
N SER A 40 4.48 13.68 -30.71
CA SER A 40 3.18 14.07 -31.25
C SER A 40 2.11 14.11 -30.15
N THR A 41 0.99 14.80 -30.37
CA THR A 41 -0.13 14.77 -29.43
C THR A 41 -0.64 13.34 -29.19
N ALA A 42 -0.61 12.49 -30.23
CA ALA A 42 -0.98 11.08 -30.11
C ALA A 42 -0.01 10.29 -29.19
N ASP A 43 1.30 10.49 -29.34
CA ASP A 43 2.29 9.87 -28.46
C ASP A 43 2.10 10.32 -26.99
N LYS A 44 1.78 11.60 -26.76
CA LYS A 44 1.53 12.13 -25.42
C LYS A 44 0.28 11.51 -24.78
N VAL A 45 -0.80 11.38 -25.55
CA VAL A 45 -2.04 10.74 -25.07
C VAL A 45 -1.78 9.26 -24.74
N ALA A 46 -1.07 8.54 -25.59
CA ALA A 46 -0.70 7.14 -25.35
C ALA A 46 0.16 7.00 -24.08
N TYR A 47 1.16 7.85 -23.91
CA TYR A 47 2.00 7.86 -22.70
C TYR A 47 1.19 8.15 -21.43
N LEU A 48 0.29 9.14 -21.45
CA LEU A 48 -0.55 9.46 -20.29
C LEU A 48 -1.52 8.31 -19.95
N ALA A 49 -2.05 7.62 -20.96
CA ALA A 49 -2.88 6.44 -20.76
C ALA A 49 -2.07 5.30 -20.11
N ALA A 50 -0.86 5.05 -20.62
CA ALA A 50 0.05 4.07 -20.04
C ALA A 50 0.44 4.42 -18.60
N LEU A 51 0.80 5.67 -18.33
CA LEU A 51 1.11 6.16 -16.99
C LEU A 51 -0.07 5.95 -16.03
N ARG A 52 -1.29 6.30 -16.44
CA ARG A 52 -2.49 6.09 -15.61
C ARG A 52 -2.73 4.61 -15.30
N SER A 53 -2.52 3.74 -16.28
CA SER A 53 -2.60 2.29 -16.09
C SER A 53 -1.54 1.80 -15.10
N SER A 54 -0.30 2.27 -15.23
CA SER A 54 0.79 1.94 -14.30
C SER A 54 0.50 2.41 -12.87
N VAL A 55 -0.10 3.60 -12.70
CA VAL A 55 -0.53 4.10 -11.39
C VAL A 55 -1.59 3.19 -10.77
N ALA A 56 -2.63 2.80 -11.51
CA ALA A 56 -3.68 1.93 -11.01
C ALA A 56 -3.13 0.54 -10.60
N LYS A 57 -2.20 0.01 -11.40
CA LYS A 57 -1.50 -1.25 -11.07
C LYS A 57 -0.68 -1.11 -9.78
N LEU A 58 0.15 -0.07 -9.68
CA LEU A 58 0.97 0.20 -8.51
C LEU A 58 0.12 0.33 -7.25
N GLN A 59 -1.01 1.03 -7.33
CA GLN A 59 -1.98 1.14 -6.23
C GLN A 59 -2.52 -0.23 -5.82
N GLY A 60 -2.88 -1.08 -6.79
CA GLY A 60 -3.33 -2.45 -6.52
C GLY A 60 -2.27 -3.28 -5.78
N GLU A 61 -1.01 -3.20 -6.20
CA GLU A 61 0.10 -3.89 -5.56
C GLU A 61 0.33 -3.41 -4.12
N VAL A 62 0.28 -2.10 -3.90
CA VAL A 62 0.41 -1.50 -2.56
C VAL A 62 -0.75 -1.95 -1.66
N ASN A 63 -1.99 -1.90 -2.14
CA ASN A 63 -3.16 -2.32 -1.36
C ASN A 63 -3.09 -3.80 -1.00
N ALA A 64 -2.73 -4.67 -1.96
CA ALA A 64 -2.57 -6.09 -1.70
C ALA A 64 -1.47 -6.36 -0.66
N PHE A 65 -0.34 -5.66 -0.76
CA PHE A 65 0.75 -5.76 0.20
C PHE A 65 0.33 -5.32 1.61
N LEU A 66 -0.34 -4.18 1.74
CA LEU A 66 -0.79 -3.66 3.03
C LEU A 66 -1.87 -4.56 3.65
N THR A 67 -2.79 -5.09 2.84
CA THR A 67 -3.83 -6.02 3.31
C THR A 67 -3.20 -7.27 3.90
N ARG A 68 -2.29 -7.92 3.15
CA ARG A 68 -1.56 -9.09 3.64
C ARG A 68 -0.78 -8.79 4.92
N ARG A 69 -0.19 -7.60 5.03
CA ARG A 69 0.53 -7.17 6.24
C ARG A 69 -0.38 -7.02 7.45
N MET A 70 -1.58 -6.50 7.26
CA MET A 70 -2.59 -6.43 8.32
C MET A 70 -2.99 -7.83 8.76
N ASP A 71 -3.21 -8.76 7.83
CA ASP A 71 -3.56 -10.14 8.14
C ASP A 71 -2.43 -10.87 8.89
N GLU A 72 -1.18 -10.72 8.44
CA GLU A 72 0.01 -11.23 9.14
C GLU A 72 0.14 -10.64 10.55
N GLY A 73 -0.13 -9.35 10.71
CA GLY A 73 -0.12 -8.67 12.01
C GLY A 73 -1.22 -9.16 12.95
N LYS A 74 -2.44 -9.35 12.43
CA LYS A 74 -3.58 -9.91 13.19
C LYS A 74 -3.28 -11.32 13.66
N ALA A 75 -2.77 -12.19 12.78
CA ALA A 75 -2.38 -13.55 13.15
C ALA A 75 -1.27 -13.57 14.21
N ALA A 76 -0.26 -12.70 14.09
CA ALA A 76 0.80 -12.59 15.08
C ALA A 76 0.30 -12.05 16.44
N ALA A 77 -0.64 -11.11 16.44
CA ALA A 77 -1.29 -10.63 17.66
C ALA A 77 -2.13 -11.72 18.33
N ALA A 78 -2.95 -12.45 17.57
CA ALA A 78 -3.74 -13.57 18.07
C ALA A 78 -2.85 -14.69 18.67
N ALA A 79 -1.73 -15.01 18.02
CA ALA A 79 -0.74 -15.97 18.53
C ALA A 79 -0.01 -15.45 19.80
N GLY A 80 0.22 -14.13 19.90
CA GLY A 80 0.83 -13.49 21.06
C GLY A 80 -0.07 -13.43 22.30
N VAL A 81 -1.40 -13.40 22.13
CA VAL A 81 -2.37 -13.47 23.24
C VAL A 81 -2.34 -14.84 23.93
N ALA A 82 -2.02 -15.92 23.21
CA ALA A 82 -1.81 -17.24 23.80
C ALA A 82 -0.54 -17.35 24.68
N GLY A 83 0.35 -16.34 24.64
CA GLY A 83 1.67 -16.36 25.27
C GLY A 83 1.93 -15.22 26.25
N GLY A 84 0.98 -14.84 27.12
CA GLY A 84 1.24 -14.13 28.39
C GLY A 84 2.05 -12.82 28.36
N GLY A 85 2.24 -12.20 27.20
CA GLY A 85 3.12 -11.03 27.00
C GLY A 85 2.36 -9.71 27.00
N LYS A 86 2.71 -8.82 27.93
CA LYS A 86 2.19 -7.45 28.12
C LYS A 86 1.81 -6.74 26.81
N ARG A 87 0.51 -6.54 26.60
CA ARG A 87 -0.07 -5.74 25.50
C ARG A 87 0.56 -4.35 25.45
N THR A 88 1.29 -4.04 24.38
CA THR A 88 1.68 -2.67 24.06
C THR A 88 0.45 -1.96 23.49
N VAL A 89 -0.04 -0.98 24.24
CA VAL A 89 -1.16 -0.08 23.92
C VAL A 89 -0.97 0.49 22.51
N GLY A 90 -1.75 0.01 21.54
CA GLY A 90 -1.74 0.51 20.17
C GLY A 90 -2.09 -0.50 19.08
N VAL A 91 -2.25 -1.79 19.40
CA VAL A 91 -2.61 -2.82 18.41
C VAL A 91 -3.87 -3.54 18.87
N GLY A 92 -4.93 -3.43 18.07
CA GLY A 92 -6.11 -4.29 18.11
C GLY A 92 -6.84 -4.26 19.44
N VAL A 93 -7.83 -3.39 19.55
CA VAL A 93 -8.96 -3.73 20.41
C VAL A 93 -9.50 -5.05 19.85
N ASP A 94 -9.72 -5.98 20.76
CA ASP A 94 -10.01 -7.38 20.53
C ASP A 94 -11.36 -7.49 19.80
N ASP A 95 -11.35 -7.51 18.46
CA ASP A 95 -12.55 -7.60 17.60
C ASP A 95 -13.49 -8.73 18.07
N GLU A 96 -12.93 -9.86 18.54
CA GLU A 96 -13.70 -11.02 19.02
C GLU A 96 -14.40 -10.75 20.37
N ARG A 97 -13.78 -9.96 21.25
CA ARG A 97 -14.43 -9.46 22.48
C ARG A 97 -15.43 -8.34 22.21
N GLU A 98 -15.23 -7.52 21.18
CA GLU A 98 -16.22 -6.52 20.75
C GLU A 98 -17.44 -7.16 20.05
N GLU A 99 -17.27 -8.28 19.34
CA GLU A 99 -18.38 -9.05 18.74
C GLU A 99 -19.27 -9.75 19.79
N GLU A 100 -18.72 -10.21 20.91
CA GLU A 100 -19.52 -10.78 22.02
C GLU A 100 -20.43 -9.74 22.72
N ASN A 101 -20.13 -8.45 22.58
CA ASN A 101 -20.93 -7.36 23.14
C ASN A 101 -21.90 -6.72 22.12
N TYR A 102 -21.97 -7.23 20.89
CA TYR A 102 -22.76 -6.65 19.80
C TYR A 102 -24.27 -6.98 19.86
N GLY A 103 -24.80 -7.28 21.06
CA GLY A 103 -26.19 -7.69 21.27
C GLY A 103 -26.77 -7.37 22.66
N GLU A 104 -26.00 -6.73 23.55
CA GLU A 104 -26.52 -6.20 24.81
C GLU A 104 -26.40 -4.68 24.76
N GLU A 105 -27.47 -4.00 24.34
CA GLU A 105 -27.55 -2.56 24.58
C GLU A 105 -27.58 -2.37 26.09
N VAL A 106 -26.46 -1.96 26.69
CA VAL A 106 -26.45 -1.45 28.06
C VAL A 106 -27.20 -0.13 28.01
N VAL A 107 -28.53 -0.23 28.05
CA VAL A 107 -29.40 0.90 28.35
C VAL A 107 -29.09 1.22 29.81
N ASP A 108 -28.29 2.25 30.04
CA ASP A 108 -28.25 2.92 31.33
C ASP A 108 -29.65 3.53 31.56
N GLU A 109 -30.59 2.72 32.06
CA GLU A 109 -31.86 3.22 32.59
C GLU A 109 -31.54 4.01 33.87
N GLU A 110 -31.77 5.32 33.81
CA GLU A 110 -31.75 6.24 34.95
C GLU A 110 -32.50 5.65 36.15
N ALA A 111 -31.86 5.65 37.32
CA ALA A 111 -32.51 5.49 38.62
C ALA A 111 -31.92 6.46 39.65
#